data_AF-A0A6L4AG10-F1
#
_entry.id   AF-A0A6L4AG10-F1
#
_cell.length_a   1.000
_cell.length_b   1.000
_cell.length_c   1.000
_cell.angle_alpha   90.00
_cell.angle_beta   90.00
_cell.angle_gamma   90.00
#
_symmetry.space_group_name_H-M   'P 1'
#
loop_
_entity.id
_entity.type
_entity.pdbx_description
1 polymer ?
#
loop_
_entity_poly.entity_id
_entity_poly.type
_entity_poly.pdbx_seq_one_letter_code
_entity_poly.pdbx_strand_id
1 'polypeptide(L)'
;MVSRQLLDAIRAGYALDWHGLHGIRHWARVYENGIRLAAETGARLPVVQLFAVFHDSRRLSEGRDDGHGPRGALLAEEFRGRYFDLADEDFALLTAACRRHTAAASDDDITVRVCFDADRLDLPRVGKVIDCNLLCTDAARRPEIIAWARGRSESDAEAGILSSWEE
;
A
#
# COMPACT_ATOMS: atom_id res chain seq x y z
N MET A 1 -9.87 8.94 6.01
CA MET A 1 -9.41 8.84 4.61
C MET A 1 -9.11 7.38 4.37
N VAL A 2 -9.53 6.83 3.23
CA VAL A 2 -10.12 5.48 3.11
C VAL A 2 -11.47 5.39 3.83
N SER A 3 -12.54 5.16 3.07
CA SER A 3 -13.91 5.06 3.55
C SER A 3 -14.51 3.73 3.09
N ARG A 4 -15.58 3.28 3.75
CA ARG A 4 -16.34 2.10 3.32
C ARG A 4 -16.77 2.21 1.85
N GLN A 5 -17.31 3.37 1.48
CA GLN A 5 -17.76 3.65 0.12
C GLN A 5 -16.63 3.54 -0.92
N LEU A 6 -15.41 3.98 -0.59
CA LEU A 6 -14.25 3.80 -1.46
C LEU A 6 -13.89 2.31 -1.60
N LEU A 7 -13.83 1.58 -0.50
CA LEU A 7 -13.49 0.15 -0.49
C LEU A 7 -14.51 -0.68 -1.25
N ASP A 8 -15.80 -0.41 -1.07
CA ASP A 8 -16.88 -1.08 -1.81
C ASP A 8 -16.78 -0.81 -3.31
N ALA A 9 -16.45 0.43 -3.71
CA ALA A 9 -16.25 0.78 -5.10
C ALA A 9 -15.04 0.08 -5.73
N ILE A 10 -13.93 -0.05 -4.97
CA ILE A 10 -12.76 -0.83 -5.42
C ILE A 10 -13.12 -2.32 -5.53
N ARG A 11 -13.78 -2.88 -4.50
CA ARG A 11 -14.18 -4.29 -4.43
C ARG A 11 -15.06 -4.70 -5.60
N ALA A 12 -16.00 -3.85 -6.01
CA ALA A 12 -16.89 -4.11 -7.13
C ALA A 12 -16.16 -4.36 -8.47
N GLY A 13 -14.94 -3.84 -8.61
CA GLY A 13 -14.09 -4.01 -9.79
C GLY A 13 -12.82 -4.84 -9.55
N TYR A 14 -12.67 -5.47 -8.39
CA TYR A 14 -11.50 -6.27 -8.04
C TYR A 14 -11.63 -7.68 -8.63
N ALA A 15 -10.59 -8.13 -9.35
CA ALA A 15 -10.66 -9.35 -10.16
C ALA A 15 -10.19 -10.62 -9.44
N LEU A 16 -9.52 -10.48 -8.28
CA LEU A 16 -8.99 -11.59 -7.50
C LEU A 16 -9.85 -11.83 -6.25
N ASP A 17 -9.48 -12.84 -5.47
CA ASP A 17 -10.13 -13.07 -4.18
C ASP A 17 -9.88 -11.86 -3.27
N TRP A 18 -10.96 -11.26 -2.77
CA TRP A 18 -10.93 -10.11 -1.88
C TRP A 18 -10.07 -10.37 -0.62
N HIS A 19 -10.02 -11.61 -0.14
CA HIS A 19 -9.19 -12.01 1.00
C HIS A 19 -7.93 -12.79 0.57
N GLY A 20 -7.60 -12.81 -0.71
CA GLY A 20 -6.41 -13.44 -1.28
C GLY A 20 -5.10 -12.73 -0.92
N LEU A 21 -3.97 -13.20 -1.50
CA LEU A 21 -2.62 -12.76 -1.13
C LEU A 21 -2.36 -11.27 -1.38
N HIS A 22 -3.04 -10.69 -2.37
CA HIS A 22 -2.97 -9.27 -2.72
C HIS A 22 -4.28 -8.52 -2.44
N GLY A 23 -5.16 -9.08 -1.59
CA GLY A 23 -6.46 -8.51 -1.23
C GLY A 23 -6.43 -7.61 0.01
N ILE A 24 -7.60 -7.38 0.60
CA ILE A 24 -7.83 -6.39 1.67
C ILE A 24 -6.91 -6.57 2.90
N ARG A 25 -6.58 -7.81 3.26
CA ARG A 25 -5.69 -8.10 4.40
C ARG A 25 -4.28 -7.54 4.17
N HIS A 26 -3.77 -7.66 2.94
CA HIS A 26 -2.50 -7.07 2.53
C HIS A 26 -2.59 -5.54 2.56
N TRP A 27 -3.64 -4.96 1.97
CA TRP A 27 -3.83 -3.51 1.94
C TRP A 27 -3.90 -2.90 3.34
N ALA A 28 -4.56 -3.58 4.28
CA ALA A 28 -4.64 -3.16 5.68
C ALA A 28 -3.26 -3.17 6.37
N ARG A 29 -2.42 -4.18 6.12
CA ARG A 29 -1.04 -4.21 6.66
C ARG A 29 -0.16 -3.13 6.03
N VAL A 30 -0.26 -2.90 4.72
CA VAL A 30 0.44 -1.80 4.03
C VAL A 30 0.02 -0.46 4.61
N TYR A 31 -1.27 -0.27 4.87
CA TYR A 31 -1.80 0.94 5.50
C TYR A 31 -1.17 1.18 6.88
N GLU A 32 -1.16 0.17 7.76
CA GLU A 32 -0.57 0.28 9.09
C GLU A 32 0.95 0.50 9.06
N ASN A 33 1.66 -0.19 8.17
CA ASN A 33 3.09 0.02 7.94
C ASN A 33 3.35 1.48 7.55
N GLY A 34 2.59 1.96 6.57
CA GLY A 34 2.70 3.30 6.04
C GLY A 34 2.43 4.39 7.08
N ILE A 35 1.37 4.26 7.88
CA ILE A 35 1.07 5.22 8.97
C ILE A 35 2.22 5.31 9.95
N ARG A 36 2.76 4.15 10.36
CA ARG A 36 3.88 4.12 11.31
C ARG A 36 5.11 4.83 10.75
N LEU A 37 5.47 4.55 9.50
CA LEU A 37 6.60 5.19 8.84
C LEU A 37 6.37 6.69 8.61
N ALA A 38 5.15 7.09 8.23
CA ALA A 38 4.80 8.49 8.00
C ALA A 38 4.96 9.35 9.25
N ALA A 39 4.62 8.81 10.42
CA ALA A 39 4.77 9.49 11.71
C ALA A 39 6.23 9.85 12.03
N GLU A 40 7.20 9.13 11.47
CA GLU A 40 8.63 9.31 11.74
C GLU A 40 9.40 10.04 10.63
N THR A 41 8.88 9.99 9.41
CA THR A 41 9.54 10.50 8.20
C THR A 41 8.98 11.84 7.73
N GLY A 42 7.78 12.22 8.19
CA GLY A 42 7.05 13.38 7.68
C GLY A 42 6.40 13.15 6.32
N ALA A 43 6.31 11.90 5.85
CA ALA A 43 5.59 11.56 4.63
C ALA A 43 4.12 12.01 4.69
N ARG A 44 3.58 12.38 3.53
CA ARG A 44 2.21 12.90 3.44
C ARG A 44 1.20 11.78 3.69
N LEU A 45 0.64 11.77 4.89
CA LEU A 45 -0.26 10.71 5.38
C LEU A 45 -1.43 10.40 4.42
N PRO A 46 -2.14 11.38 3.82
CA PRO A 46 -3.18 11.13 2.82
C PRO A 46 -2.76 10.22 1.66
N VAL A 47 -1.56 10.46 1.11
CA VAL A 47 -1.00 9.72 -0.02
C VAL A 47 -0.70 8.28 0.39
N VAL A 48 -0.05 8.11 1.54
CA VAL A 48 0.32 6.80 2.08
C VAL A 48 -0.92 5.93 2.34
N GLN A 49 -1.97 6.53 2.91
CA GLN A 49 -3.23 5.85 3.19
C GLN A 49 -3.93 5.37 1.91
N LEU A 50 -3.98 6.22 0.88
CA LEU A 50 -4.63 5.86 -0.38
C LEU A 50 -3.78 4.91 -1.23
N PHE A 51 -2.45 5.04 -1.20
CA PHE A 51 -1.54 4.09 -1.85
C PHE A 51 -1.82 2.65 -1.39
N ALA A 52 -2.02 2.45 -0.08
CA ALA A 52 -2.25 1.14 0.50
C ALA A 52 -3.44 0.39 -0.13
N VAL A 53 -4.51 1.10 -0.52
CA VAL A 53 -5.70 0.48 -1.13
C VAL A 53 -5.68 0.49 -2.66
N PHE A 54 -4.86 1.33 -3.30
CA PHE A 54 -4.82 1.44 -4.76
C PHE A 54 -3.71 0.64 -5.45
N HIS A 55 -2.54 0.48 -4.83
CA HIS A 55 -1.35 -0.07 -5.51
C HIS A 55 -1.58 -1.44 -6.15
N ASP A 56 -2.36 -2.30 -5.49
CA ASP A 56 -2.73 -3.66 -5.94
C ASP A 56 -4.21 -3.80 -6.36
N SER A 57 -5.01 -2.72 -6.30
CA SER A 57 -6.46 -2.72 -6.56
C SER A 57 -6.91 -3.20 -7.95
N ARG A 58 -6.00 -3.27 -8.91
CA ARG A 58 -6.26 -3.66 -10.29
C ARG A 58 -5.32 -4.77 -10.77
N ARG A 59 -4.96 -5.67 -9.86
CA ARG A 59 -4.32 -6.94 -10.21
C ARG A 59 -5.24 -7.85 -11.00
N LEU A 60 -4.65 -8.59 -11.92
CA LEU A 60 -5.30 -9.61 -12.76
C LEU A 60 -4.73 -11.01 -12.51
N SER A 61 -3.72 -11.13 -11.64
CA SER A 61 -3.09 -12.39 -11.25
C SER A 61 -2.54 -12.28 -9.83
N GLU A 62 -2.51 -13.38 -9.08
CA GLU A 62 -1.75 -13.50 -7.82
C GLU A 62 -0.24 -13.62 -8.06
N GLY A 63 0.18 -13.87 -9.31
CA GLY A 63 1.57 -13.98 -9.70
C GLY A 63 2.15 -12.67 -10.25
N ARG A 64 2.95 -12.80 -11.31
CA ARG A 64 3.52 -11.67 -12.03
C ARG A 64 2.42 -10.91 -12.77
N ASP A 65 2.41 -9.59 -12.60
CA ASP A 65 1.45 -8.70 -13.25
C ASP A 65 2.03 -7.30 -13.37
N ASP A 66 3.03 -7.07 -14.22
CA ASP A 66 3.82 -5.82 -14.23
C ASP A 66 2.97 -4.52 -14.45
N GLY A 67 1.71 -4.66 -14.89
CA GLY A 67 0.79 -3.54 -15.11
C GLY A 67 -0.15 -3.18 -13.94
N HIS A 68 -0.10 -3.88 -12.80
CA HIS A 68 -1.04 -3.64 -11.69
C HIS A 68 -0.94 -2.21 -11.13
N GLY A 69 0.27 -1.72 -10.87
CA GLY A 69 0.51 -0.38 -10.35
C GLY A 69 -0.05 0.74 -11.24
N PRO A 70 0.28 0.77 -12.55
CA PRO A 70 -0.33 1.71 -13.50
C PRO A 70 -1.86 1.64 -13.56
N ARG A 71 -2.46 0.46 -13.53
CA ARG A 71 -3.92 0.33 -13.49
C ARG A 71 -4.53 0.83 -12.17
N GLY A 72 -3.86 0.59 -11.05
CA GLY A 72 -4.25 1.14 -9.75
C GLY A 72 -4.22 2.68 -9.72
N ALA A 73 -3.20 3.28 -10.35
CA ALA A 73 -3.14 4.74 -10.50
C ALA A 73 -4.27 5.31 -11.37
N LEU A 74 -4.61 4.63 -12.48
CA LEU A 74 -5.75 5.01 -13.32
C LEU A 74 -7.08 4.90 -12.57
N LEU A 75 -7.23 3.89 -11.70
CA LEU A 75 -8.41 3.77 -10.84
C LEU A 75 -8.49 4.94 -9.83
N ALA A 76 -7.36 5.31 -9.23
CA ALA A 76 -7.31 6.45 -8.32
C ALA A 76 -7.74 7.76 -9.03
N GLU A 77 -7.34 7.95 -10.28
CA GLU A 77 -7.77 9.08 -11.12
C GLU A 77 -9.27 9.07 -11.38
N GLU A 78 -9.84 7.92 -11.75
CA GLU A 78 -11.28 7.75 -11.95
C GLU A 78 -12.09 8.06 -10.67
N PHE A 79 -11.54 7.73 -9.50
CA PHE A 79 -12.25 7.81 -8.22
C PHE A 79 -12.05 9.14 -7.49
N ARG A 80 -11.06 9.94 -7.90
CA ARG A 80 -10.76 11.26 -7.31
C ARG A 80 -11.95 12.22 -7.52
N GLY A 81 -12.29 12.97 -6.48
CA GLY A 81 -13.45 13.88 -6.47
C GLY A 81 -14.81 13.18 -6.27
N ARG A 82 -14.85 11.84 -6.32
CA ARG A 82 -16.07 11.05 -6.09
C ARG A 82 -16.05 10.29 -4.77
N TYR A 83 -14.96 9.58 -4.49
CA TYR A 83 -14.84 8.72 -3.29
C TYR A 83 -13.81 9.23 -2.29
N PHE A 84 -12.89 10.07 -2.74
CA PHE A 84 -11.92 10.78 -1.95
C PHE A 84 -11.54 12.08 -2.64
N ASP A 85 -10.94 13.01 -1.90
CA ASP A 85 -10.36 14.22 -2.46
C ASP A 85 -8.92 14.36 -1.96
N LEU A 86 -8.08 14.98 -2.78
CA LEU A 86 -6.65 15.09 -2.57
C LEU A 86 -6.14 16.26 -3.43
N ALA A 87 -5.18 17.05 -2.94
CA ALA A 87 -4.59 18.13 -3.73
C ALA A 87 -3.79 17.59 -4.92
N ASP A 88 -3.58 18.41 -5.97
CA ASP A 88 -2.90 17.97 -7.19
C ASP A 88 -1.48 17.47 -6.92
N GLU A 89 -0.74 18.14 -6.02
CA GLU A 89 0.61 17.72 -5.64
C GLU A 89 0.62 16.33 -4.98
N ASP A 90 -0.31 16.08 -4.05
CA ASP A 90 -0.42 14.80 -3.38
C ASP A 90 -0.88 13.72 -4.36
N PHE A 91 -1.69 14.10 -5.36
CA PHE A 91 -2.26 13.14 -6.29
C PHE A 91 -1.20 12.70 -7.30
N ALA A 92 -0.30 13.61 -7.66
CA ALA A 92 0.91 13.29 -8.41
C ALA A 92 1.78 12.28 -7.64
N LEU A 93 1.95 12.45 -6.32
CA LEU A 93 2.70 11.50 -5.48
C LEU A 93 2.02 10.14 -5.38
N LEU A 94 0.69 10.08 -5.20
CA LEU A 94 -0.09 8.83 -5.19
C LEU A 94 0.07 8.08 -6.51
N THR A 95 -0.09 8.79 -7.62
CA THR A 95 0.06 8.25 -8.98
C THR A 95 1.46 7.71 -9.21
N ALA A 96 2.46 8.47 -8.81
CA ALA A 96 3.87 8.09 -8.86
C ALA A 96 4.16 6.83 -8.04
N ALA A 97 3.66 6.76 -6.81
CA ALA A 97 3.86 5.63 -5.92
C ALA A 97 3.25 4.36 -6.50
N CYS A 98 1.97 4.40 -6.90
CA CYS A 98 1.30 3.25 -7.52
C CYS A 98 2.04 2.79 -8.78
N ARG A 99 2.41 3.70 -9.69
CA ARG A 99 3.08 3.34 -10.96
C ARG A 99 4.45 2.72 -10.80
N ARG A 100 5.18 3.03 -9.72
CA ARG A 100 6.62 2.74 -9.61
C ARG A 100 7.01 1.76 -8.50
N HIS A 101 6.10 1.39 -7.59
CA HIS A 101 6.46 0.61 -6.40
C HIS A 101 7.16 -0.73 -6.65
N THR A 102 6.89 -1.38 -7.79
CA THR A 102 7.57 -2.61 -8.22
C THR A 102 8.69 -2.41 -9.24
N ALA A 103 8.75 -1.25 -9.90
CA ALA A 103 9.67 -0.98 -11.01
C ALA A 103 10.91 -0.14 -10.60
N ALA A 104 10.81 0.62 -9.51
CA ALA A 104 11.87 1.52 -9.05
C ALA A 104 12.47 1.05 -7.72
N ALA A 105 13.79 1.18 -7.58
CA ALA A 105 14.45 0.88 -6.31
C ALA A 105 14.12 1.92 -5.22
N SER A 106 13.99 3.19 -5.59
CA SER A 106 13.70 4.32 -4.69
C SER A 106 13.05 5.47 -5.45
N ASP A 107 12.77 6.56 -4.73
CA ASP A 107 12.27 7.84 -5.22
C ASP A 107 13.06 9.02 -4.63
N ASP A 108 12.88 10.21 -5.19
CA ASP A 108 13.38 11.46 -4.60
C ASP A 108 12.44 11.97 -3.50
N ASP A 109 11.13 11.72 -3.63
CA ASP A 109 10.15 12.12 -2.62
C ASP A 109 10.04 11.11 -1.47
N ILE A 110 10.10 11.61 -0.24
CA ILE A 110 10.02 10.79 0.98
C ILE A 110 8.69 10.04 1.10
N THR A 111 7.59 10.61 0.61
CA THR A 111 6.26 10.00 0.64
C THR A 111 6.20 8.78 -0.26
N VAL A 112 6.76 8.86 -1.46
CA VAL A 112 6.81 7.74 -2.39
C VAL A 112 7.70 6.62 -1.86
N ARG A 113 8.86 6.97 -1.27
CA ARG A 113 9.74 6.02 -0.57
C ARG A 113 9.02 5.28 0.56
N VAL A 114 8.23 6.00 1.36
CA VAL A 114 7.45 5.39 2.44
C VAL A 114 6.35 4.47 1.91
N CYS A 115 5.71 4.82 0.80
CA CYS A 115 4.77 3.91 0.14
C CYS A 115 5.46 2.60 -0.28
N PHE A 116 6.65 2.69 -0.88
CA PHE A 116 7.40 1.49 -1.29
C PHE A 116 7.79 0.63 -0.08
N ASP A 117 8.29 1.27 0.99
CA ASP A 117 8.65 0.57 2.22
C ASP A 117 7.45 -0.12 2.87
N ALA A 118 6.29 0.55 2.88
CA ALA A 118 5.07 0.01 3.47
C ALA A 118 4.62 -1.30 2.80
N ASP A 119 4.72 -1.39 1.46
CA ASP A 119 4.45 -2.61 0.70
C ASP A 119 5.56 -3.67 0.88
N ARG A 120 6.84 -3.27 0.77
CA ARG A 120 7.99 -4.17 0.89
C ARG A 120 8.09 -4.84 2.26
N LEU A 121 7.67 -4.15 3.32
CA LEU A 121 7.60 -4.69 4.68
C LEU A 121 6.56 -5.81 4.83
N ASP A 122 5.60 -5.95 3.90
CA ASP A 122 4.60 -7.03 3.90
C ASP A 122 4.94 -8.18 2.93
N LEU A 123 6.16 -8.22 2.38
CA LEU A 123 6.62 -9.31 1.50
C LEU A 123 6.63 -10.72 2.14
N PRO A 124 6.84 -10.91 3.47
CA PRO A 124 6.80 -12.24 4.07
C PRO A 124 5.48 -13.00 3.85
N ARG A 125 4.35 -12.29 3.66
CA ARG A 125 3.04 -12.87 3.32
C ARG A 125 3.09 -13.81 2.10
N VAL A 126 3.99 -13.54 1.16
CA VAL A 126 4.18 -14.33 -0.07
C VAL A 126 5.48 -15.14 -0.05
N GLY A 127 6.03 -15.41 1.15
CA GLY A 127 7.23 -16.21 1.35
C GLY A 127 8.53 -15.50 0.98
N LYS A 128 8.53 -14.18 0.83
CA LYS A 128 9.72 -13.38 0.50
C LYS A 128 10.32 -12.75 1.76
N VAL A 129 11.65 -12.79 1.87
CA VAL A 129 12.37 -12.12 2.97
C VAL A 129 12.41 -10.61 2.71
N ILE A 130 12.25 -9.81 3.77
CA ILE A 130 12.46 -8.36 3.71
C ILE A 130 13.97 -8.10 3.52
N ASP A 131 14.34 -7.55 2.36
CA ASP A 131 15.71 -7.13 2.08
C ASP A 131 15.91 -5.67 2.47
N CYS A 132 16.71 -5.42 3.52
CA CYS A 132 17.02 -4.08 4.00
C CYS A 132 17.63 -3.16 2.92
N ASN A 133 18.31 -3.72 1.91
CA ASN A 133 18.90 -2.93 0.83
C ASN A 133 17.84 -2.39 -0.14
N LEU A 134 16.67 -3.03 -0.18
CA LEU A 134 15.52 -2.59 -0.96
C LEU A 134 14.59 -1.67 -0.16
N LEU A 135 14.82 -1.47 1.14
CA LEU A 135 14.07 -0.48 1.92
C LEU A 135 14.65 0.91 1.69
N CYS A 136 13.80 1.88 1.44
CA CYS A 136 14.16 3.23 1.08
C CYS A 136 14.56 4.06 2.31
N THR A 137 13.85 3.98 3.43
CA THR A 137 14.03 4.88 4.58
C THR A 137 14.80 4.25 5.74
N ASP A 138 15.53 5.08 6.51
CA ASP A 138 16.21 4.62 7.72
C ASP A 138 15.20 4.07 8.75
N ALA A 139 14.02 4.68 8.84
CA ALA A 139 12.93 4.21 9.68
C ALA A 139 12.50 2.78 9.32
N ALA A 140 12.28 2.49 8.02
CA ALA A 140 11.91 1.14 7.58
C ALA A 140 13.03 0.11 7.80
N ARG A 141 14.29 0.53 7.71
CA ARG A 141 15.47 -0.33 7.88
C ARG A 141 15.72 -0.75 9.33
N ARG A 142 15.04 -0.14 10.31
CA ARG A 142 15.29 -0.46 11.72
C ARG A 142 14.84 -1.89 12.06
N PRO A 143 15.67 -2.69 12.75
CA PRO A 143 15.35 -4.09 13.05
C PRO A 143 14.00 -4.30 13.74
N GLU A 144 13.60 -3.39 14.64
CA GLU A 144 12.33 -3.45 15.35
C GLU A 144 11.12 -3.20 14.45
N ILE A 145 11.25 -2.36 13.42
CA ILE A 145 10.19 -2.12 12.44
C ILE A 145 10.02 -3.35 11.54
N ILE A 146 11.14 -3.92 11.08
CA ILE A 146 11.15 -5.14 10.27
C ILE A 146 10.54 -6.30 11.05
N ALA A 147 10.96 -6.52 12.30
CA ALA A 147 10.43 -7.59 13.14
C ALA A 147 8.92 -7.43 13.40
N TRP A 148 8.47 -6.20 13.67
CA TRP A 148 7.05 -5.88 13.87
C TRP A 148 6.20 -6.10 12.62
N ALA A 149 6.68 -5.66 11.45
CA ALA A 149 5.98 -5.86 10.19
C ALA A 149 5.93 -7.35 9.80
N ARG A 150 7.08 -8.03 9.89
CA ARG A 150 7.21 -9.46 9.61
C ARG A 150 6.27 -10.30 10.44
N GLY A 151 6.20 -10.06 11.75
CA GLY A 151 5.36 -10.85 12.66
C GLY A 151 3.89 -10.88 12.23
N ARG A 152 3.37 -9.75 11.73
CA ARG A 152 1.98 -9.66 11.23
C ARG A 152 1.81 -10.14 9.79
N SER A 153 2.85 -10.03 8.98
CA SER A 153 2.86 -10.52 7.61
C SER A 153 2.84 -12.06 7.54
N GLU A 154 3.49 -12.72 8.50
CA GLU A 154 3.57 -14.19 8.61
C GLU A 154 2.44 -14.80 9.45
N SER A 155 1.76 -14.02 10.29
CA SER A 155 0.64 -14.50 11.12
C SER A 155 -0.72 -14.21 10.48
N ASP A 156 -1.73 -15.02 10.81
CA ASP A 156 -3.15 -14.69 10.54
C ASP A 156 -3.67 -13.52 11.42
N ALA A 157 -2.81 -12.84 12.17
CA ALA A 157 -3.22 -11.68 12.97
C ALA A 157 -3.77 -10.57 12.06
N GLU A 158 -5.02 -10.22 12.30
CA GLU A 158 -5.70 -9.18 11.54
C GLU A 158 -5.12 -7.82 11.88
N ALA A 159 -4.84 -7.02 10.84
CA ALA A 159 -4.54 -5.61 11.01
C ALA A 159 -5.73 -4.97 11.74
N GLY A 160 -5.48 -4.17 12.78
CA GLY A 160 -6.54 -3.56 13.59
C GLY A 160 -7.46 -2.66 12.76
N ILE A 161 -6.98 -2.12 11.64
CA ILE A 161 -7.81 -1.35 10.71
C ILE A 161 -8.77 -2.23 9.89
N LEU A 162 -8.52 -3.53 9.75
CA LEU A 162 -9.31 -4.44 8.92
C LEU A 162 -10.74 -4.57 9.43
N SER A 163 -10.95 -4.70 10.74
CA SER A 163 -12.30 -4.76 11.33
C SER A 163 -13.10 -3.50 10.98
N SER A 164 -12.48 -2.32 11.08
CA SER A 164 -13.10 -1.05 10.67
C SER A 164 -13.41 -0.96 9.17
N TRP A 165 -12.75 -1.74 8.32
CA TRP A 165 -12.99 -1.78 6.88
C TRP A 165 -14.08 -2.79 6.50
N GLU A 166 -14.29 -3.81 7.33
CA GLU A 166 -15.24 -4.90 7.08
C GLU A 166 -16.61 -4.70 7.78
N GLU A 167 -16.65 -4.01 8.93
CA GLU A 167 -17.87 -3.61 9.65
C GLU A 167 -18.73 -2.62 8.86
#